data_AF-A0A7X7QN38-F1
#
_entry.id   AF-A0A7X7QN38-F1
#
_cell.length_a   1.000
_cell.length_b   1.000
_cell.length_c   1.000
_cell.angle_alpha   90.00
_cell.angle_beta   90.00
_cell.angle_gamma   90.00
#
_symmetry.space_group_name_H-M   'P 1'
#
loop_
_entity.id
_entity.type
_entity.pdbx_description
1 polymer ?
#
loop_
_entity_poly.entity_id
_entity_poly.type
_entity_poly.pdbx_seq_one_letter_code
_entity_poly.pdbx_strand_id
1 'polypeptide(L)' 'AWLKAQPATTRRVTLTWWEWRRMAGGDLPAAAEADRGWWHNDPSTPQAQAWLSAGWVVVMAHCIEGRAVFARIR' A
#
# COMPACT_ATOMS: atom_id res chain seq x y z
N ALA A 1 -0.29 10.55 -0.43
CA ALA A 1 0.28 11.59 0.45
C ALA A 1 1.20 11.02 1.54
N TRP A 2 0.82 9.96 2.28
CA TRP A 2 1.65 9.41 3.39
C TRP A 2 2.93 8.66 2.97
N LEU A 3 2.84 7.77 1.96
CA LEU A 3 3.99 7.01 1.46
C LEU A 3 5.12 7.93 0.94
N LYS A 4 4.74 9.01 0.25
CA LYS A 4 5.70 10.00 -0.27
C LYS A 4 6.42 10.77 0.85
N ALA A 5 5.78 10.92 2.01
CA ALA A 5 6.32 11.66 3.16
C ALA A 5 7.32 10.84 3.99
N GLN A 6 7.51 9.56 3.70
CA GLN A 6 8.47 8.73 4.42
C GLN A 6 9.92 9.21 4.18
N PRO A 7 10.77 9.22 5.22
CA PRO A 7 12.17 9.61 5.09
C PRO A 7 12.88 8.83 3.98
N ALA A 8 13.82 9.46 3.28
CA ALA A 8 14.58 8.82 2.18
C ALA A 8 15.38 7.58 2.63
N THR A 9 15.70 7.49 3.92
CA THR A 9 16.36 6.34 4.56
C THR A 9 15.41 5.15 4.75
N THR A 10 14.10 5.37 4.73
CA THR A 10 13.10 4.31 4.92
C THR A 10 12.98 3.49 3.64
N ARG A 11 13.42 2.23 3.71
CA ARG A 11 13.41 1.31 2.56
C ARG A 11 12.19 0.40 2.49
N ARG A 12 11.55 0.16 3.64
CA ARG A 12 10.42 -0.75 3.76
C ARG A 12 9.44 -0.21 4.79
N VAL A 13 8.15 -0.30 4.50
CA VAL A 13 7.08 0.02 5.44
C VAL A 13 6.05 -1.10 5.43
N THR A 14 5.51 -1.42 6.59
CA THR A 14 4.38 -2.33 6.74
C THR A 14 3.21 -1.52 7.23
N LEU A 15 2.08 -1.66 6.55
CA LEU A 15 0.84 -0.98 6.89
C LEU A 15 -0.25 -2.00 7.09
N THR A 16 -0.84 -2.00 8.28
CA THR A 16 -2.06 -2.74 8.57
C THR A 16 -3.26 -2.08 7.90
N TRP A 17 -4.34 -2.80 7.69
CA TRP A 17 -5.59 -2.23 7.20
C TRP A 17 -6.12 -1.13 8.11
N TRP A 18 -5.99 -1.30 9.43
CA TRP A 18 -6.41 -0.28 10.37
C TRP A 18 -5.61 1.01 10.23
N GLU A 19 -4.28 0.93 10.07
CA GLU A 19 -3.46 2.11 9.76
C GLU A 19 -3.88 2.74 8.44
N TRP A 20 -4.12 1.92 7.41
CA TRP A 20 -4.62 2.39 6.12
C TRP A 20 -5.93 3.16 6.24
N ARG A 21 -6.92 2.60 6.96
CA ARG A 21 -8.22 3.24 7.16
C ARG A 21 -8.09 4.58 7.87
N ARG A 22 -7.24 4.65 8.91
CA ARG A 22 -6.93 5.92 9.61
C ARG A 22 -6.28 6.95 8.69
N MET A 23 -5.37 6.52 7.81
CA MET A 23 -4.70 7.43 6.87
C MET A 23 -5.62 7.88 5.71
N ALA A 24 -6.52 7.00 5.27
CA ALA A 24 -7.46 7.27 4.18
C ALA A 24 -8.71 8.03 4.65
N GLY A 25 -8.96 8.08 5.97
CA GLY A 25 -10.15 8.74 6.54
C GLY A 25 -11.44 7.98 6.29
N GLY A 26 -11.36 6.66 6.06
CA GLY A 26 -12.49 5.82 5.70
C GLY A 26 -12.11 4.35 5.60
N ASP A 27 -13.07 3.50 5.26
CA ASP A 27 -12.84 2.07 5.13
C ASP A 27 -12.01 1.71 3.90
N LEU A 28 -11.33 0.56 3.98
CA LEU A 28 -10.66 -0.02 2.83
C LEU A 28 -11.73 -0.61 1.90
N PRO A 29 -11.54 -0.56 0.57
CA PRO A 29 -12.40 -1.30 -0.34
C PRO A 29 -12.40 -2.79 0.04
N ALA A 30 -13.56 -3.45 0.01
CA ALA A 30 -13.67 -4.88 0.34
C ALA A 30 -12.71 -5.75 -0.50
N ALA A 31 -12.47 -5.37 -1.76
CA ALA A 31 -11.51 -6.04 -2.63
C ALA A 31 -10.06 -5.97 -2.12
N ALA A 32 -9.67 -4.86 -1.46
CA ALA A 32 -8.34 -4.72 -0.86
C ALA A 32 -8.14 -5.65 0.35
N GLU A 33 -9.22 -6.03 1.02
CA GLU A 33 -9.18 -6.95 2.16
C GLU A 33 -9.26 -8.41 1.70
N ALA A 34 -10.11 -8.70 0.71
CA ALA A 34 -10.38 -10.04 0.24
C ALA A 34 -9.35 -10.57 -0.78
N ASP A 35 -8.76 -9.70 -1.60
CA ASP A 35 -7.93 -10.11 -2.73
C ASP A 35 -6.54 -9.46 -2.70
N ARG A 36 -5.51 -10.31 -2.65
CA ARG A 36 -4.11 -9.89 -2.79
C ARG A 36 -3.84 -9.20 -4.13
N GLY A 37 -4.58 -9.54 -5.18
CA GLY A 37 -4.47 -8.97 -6.52
C GLY A 37 -4.79 -7.47 -6.56
N TRP A 38 -5.62 -6.99 -5.63
CA TRP A 38 -5.90 -5.56 -5.49
C TRP A 38 -4.62 -4.73 -5.24
N TRP A 39 -3.63 -5.34 -4.56
CA TRP A 39 -2.35 -4.73 -4.21
C TRP A 39 -1.27 -4.90 -5.29
N HIS A 40 -1.61 -5.39 -6.49
CA HIS A 40 -0.64 -5.52 -7.59
C HIS A 40 -0.11 -4.13 -8.01
N ASN A 41 1.17 -4.07 -8.34
CA ASN A 41 1.83 -2.88 -8.91
C ASN A 41 1.48 -2.61 -10.40
N ASP A 42 0.22 -2.78 -10.80
CA ASP A 42 -0.19 -2.58 -12.20
C ASP A 42 -0.49 -1.09 -12.41
N PRO A 43 0.34 -0.36 -13.19
CA PRO A 43 0.20 1.08 -13.37
C PRO A 43 -1.09 1.50 -14.10
N SER A 44 -1.85 0.55 -14.66
CA SER A 44 -3.18 0.83 -15.23
C SER A 44 -4.27 1.01 -14.17
N THR A 45 -4.02 0.58 -12.93
CA THR A 45 -4.99 0.65 -11.84
C THR A 45 -4.80 1.90 -10.97
N PRO A 46 -5.87 2.64 -10.60
CA PRO A 46 -5.75 3.87 -9.84
C PRO A 46 -5.07 3.70 -8.48
N GLN A 47 -5.34 2.60 -7.78
CA GLN A 47 -4.73 2.32 -6.49
C GLN A 47 -3.21 2.15 -6.64
N ALA A 48 -2.75 1.42 -7.67
CA ALA A 48 -1.33 1.19 -7.84
C ALA A 48 -0.56 2.44 -8.24
N GLN A 49 -1.16 3.29 -9.06
CA GLN A 49 -0.60 4.60 -9.39
C GLN A 49 -0.31 5.42 -8.12
N ALA A 50 -1.11 5.28 -7.05
CA ALA A 50 -0.91 6.03 -5.82
C ALA A 50 0.41 5.70 -5.10
N TRP A 51 0.81 4.42 -5.02
CA TRP A 51 2.09 4.06 -4.41
C TRP A 51 3.25 4.13 -5.40
N LEU A 52 3.04 3.78 -6.68
CA LEU A 52 4.07 3.88 -7.71
C LEU A 52 4.54 5.32 -7.90
N SER A 53 3.62 6.27 -8.01
CA SER A 53 3.95 7.71 -8.09
C SER A 53 4.58 8.27 -6.80
N ALA A 54 4.41 7.59 -5.68
CA ALA A 54 5.08 7.91 -4.42
C ALA A 54 6.49 7.29 -4.31
N GLY A 55 6.92 6.50 -5.30
CA GLY A 55 8.21 5.82 -5.29
C GLY A 55 8.21 4.51 -4.49
N TRP A 56 7.07 3.83 -4.41
CA TRP A 56 6.91 2.58 -3.65
C TRP A 56 6.29 1.49 -4.52
N VAL A 57 6.61 0.24 -4.20
CA VAL A 57 5.95 -0.96 -4.72
C VAL A 57 5.45 -1.81 -3.57
N VAL A 58 4.33 -2.50 -3.74
CA VAL A 58 3.92 -3.58 -2.84
C VAL A 58 4.76 -4.81 -3.13
N VAL A 59 5.40 -5.36 -2.11
CA VAL A 59 6.17 -6.61 -2.20
C VAL A 59 5.44 -7.79 -1.58
N MET A 60 4.43 -7.53 -0.74
CA MET A 60 3.67 -8.56 -0.05
C MET A 60 2.34 -8.00 0.44
N ALA A 61 1.27 -8.77 0.32
CA ALA A 61 -0.02 -8.48 0.93
C ALA A 61 -0.51 -9.76 1.64
N HIS A 62 -0.72 -9.66 2.95
CA HIS A 62 -1.26 -10.71 3.79
C HIS A 62 -2.70 -10.36 4.14
N CYS A 63 -3.65 -10.88 3.35
CA CYS A 63 -5.06 -10.65 3.59
C CYS A 63 -5.53 -11.27 4.91
N ILE A 64 -5.00 -12.41 5.35
CA ILE A 64 -5.43 -13.00 6.65
C ILE A 64 -4.96 -12.14 7.84
N GLU A 65 -3.72 -11.64 7.78
CA GLU A 65 -3.12 -10.82 8.85
C GLU A 65 -3.49 -9.34 8.75
N GLY A 66 -4.15 -8.96 7.67
CA GLY A 66 -4.62 -7.61 7.43
C GLY A 66 -3.52 -6.58 7.22
N ARG A 67 -2.50 -6.89 6.41
CA ARG A 67 -1.38 -5.97 6.16
C ARG A 67 -0.78 -6.05 4.77
N ALA A 68 -0.26 -4.93 4.29
CA ALA A 68 0.54 -4.82 3.09
C ALA A 68 1.95 -4.30 3.42
N VAL A 69 2.94 -4.80 2.67
CA VAL A 69 4.33 -4.43 2.83
C VAL A 69 4.81 -3.74 1.56
N PHE A 70 5.34 -2.55 1.72
CA PHE A 70 5.85 -1.72 0.64
C PHE A 70 7.37 -1.64 0.72
N ALA A 71 8.02 -1.64 -0.44
CA ALA A 71 9.44 -1.36 -0.60
C ALA A 71 9.61 -0.12 -1.47
N ARG A 72 10.61 0.71 -1.14
CA ARG A 72 10.92 1.90 -1.93
C ARG A 72 11.55 1.48 -3.26
N ILE A 73 11.05 2.05 -4.35
CA ILE A 73 11.69 1.97 -5.67
C ILE A 73 13.02 2.71 -5.53
N ARG A 74 14.11 2.08 -6.01
CA ARG A 74 15.48 2.58 -5.83
C ARG A 74 15.66 4.00 -6.33
#